data_AF-A0AAT9R8D7-F1
#
_entry.id   AF-A0AAT9R8D7-F1
#
_cell.length_a   1.000
_cell.length_b   1.000
_cell.length_c   1.000
_cell.angle_alpha   90.00
_cell.angle_beta   90.00
_cell.angle_gamma   90.00
#
_symmetry.space_group_name_H-M   'P 1'
#
loop_
_entity.id
_entity.type
_entity.pdbx_description
1 polymer ?
#
loop_
_entity_poly.entity_id
_entity_poly.type
_entity_poly.pdbx_seq_one_letter_code
_entity_poly.pdbx_strand_id
1 'polypeptide(L)'
;MPDSLELLLGQRERFRLAPPGSWRLVEDWIGRKLPVDYKALVDGYGDGILWKHLFVPHPEGVDPLLKFMQEEQRDFHAAYENVRNIPTEIRESWDRVVPWAYHDWNGDVCLLVPGAGPDQWDIAVAFRQCPEFMWVEGGVTGFLRLLVEESRFPRGWPVTDLQWQSMPDSPLV
;
A
#
# COMPACT_ATOMS: atom_id res chain seq x y z
N MET A 1 -7.97 1.53 -24.38
CA MET A 1 -7.23 2.65 -23.74
C MET A 1 -6.43 2.03 -22.62
N PRO A 2 -5.16 2.43 -22.40
CA PRO A 2 -4.37 1.90 -21.31
C PRO A 2 -5.06 2.19 -19.97
N ASP A 3 -4.95 1.24 -19.05
CA ASP A 3 -5.41 1.40 -17.66
C ASP A 3 -4.67 2.58 -17.00
N SER A 4 -5.31 3.30 -16.08
CA SER A 4 -4.68 4.44 -15.39
C SER A 4 -3.39 4.02 -14.68
N LEU A 5 -3.30 2.77 -14.23
CA LEU A 5 -2.08 2.23 -13.64
C LEU A 5 -1.00 1.94 -14.68
N GLU A 6 -1.35 1.48 -15.89
CA GLU A 6 -0.37 1.23 -16.95
C GLU A 6 0.26 2.53 -17.47
N LEU A 7 -0.49 3.62 -17.46
CA LEU A 7 0.04 4.96 -17.76
C LEU A 7 1.04 5.45 -16.73
N LEU A 8 0.88 5.07 -15.46
CA LEU A 8 1.73 5.49 -14.36
C LEU A 8 2.95 4.57 -14.19
N LEU A 9 2.73 3.26 -14.33
CA LEU A 9 3.69 2.24 -13.96
C LEU A 9 4.32 1.49 -15.14
N GLY A 10 3.86 1.74 -16.36
CA GLY A 10 4.22 0.95 -17.53
C GLY A 10 3.41 -0.33 -17.65
N GLN A 11 3.82 -1.24 -18.54
CA GLN A 11 3.09 -2.48 -18.77
C GLN A 11 2.99 -3.31 -17.47
N ARG A 12 1.85 -3.98 -17.27
CA ARG A 12 1.69 -4.92 -16.16
C ARG A 12 2.73 -6.03 -16.24
N GLU A 13 3.33 -6.32 -15.10
CA GLU A 13 4.40 -7.32 -14.97
C GLU A 13 3.85 -8.66 -14.42
N ARG A 14 2.60 -8.66 -13.92
CA ARG A 14 1.86 -9.85 -13.50
C ARG A 14 0.81 -10.23 -14.53
N PHE A 15 0.83 -11.52 -14.91
CA PHE A 15 -0.10 -12.11 -15.87
C PHE A 15 -1.26 -12.85 -15.21
N ARG A 16 -1.16 -13.14 -13.90
CA ARG A 16 -2.20 -13.81 -13.12
C ARG A 16 -2.68 -12.88 -12.02
N LEU A 17 -3.99 -12.64 -12.02
CA LEU A 17 -4.68 -11.93 -10.96
C LEU A 17 -4.73 -12.80 -9.71
N ALA A 18 -4.81 -12.19 -8.52
CA ALA A 18 -5.09 -12.93 -7.32
C ALA A 18 -6.48 -13.58 -7.39
N PRO A 19 -6.65 -14.82 -6.90
CA PRO A 19 -7.94 -15.47 -6.87
C PRO A 19 -8.97 -14.64 -6.07
N PRO A 20 -10.24 -14.60 -6.49
CA PRO A 20 -11.28 -13.91 -5.74
C PRO A 20 -11.42 -14.39 -4.28
N GLY A 21 -11.11 -15.67 -4.02
CA GLY A 21 -11.11 -16.22 -2.67
C GLY A 21 -10.05 -15.60 -1.76
N SER A 22 -8.87 -15.27 -2.29
CA SER A 22 -7.78 -14.63 -1.55
C SER A 22 -8.14 -13.19 -1.18
N TRP A 23 -8.76 -12.45 -2.11
CA TRP A 23 -9.30 -11.12 -1.82
C TRP A 23 -10.40 -11.16 -0.75
N ARG A 24 -11.32 -12.14 -0.82
CA ARG A 24 -12.39 -12.29 0.16
C ARG A 24 -11.85 -12.50 1.57
N LEU A 25 -10.80 -13.32 1.75
CA LEU A 25 -10.18 -13.53 3.06
C LEU A 25 -9.64 -12.23 3.67
N VAL A 26 -9.03 -11.37 2.84
CA VAL A 26 -8.51 -10.07 3.28
C VAL A 26 -9.67 -9.13 3.63
N GLU A 27 -10.67 -9.01 2.76
CA GLU A 27 -11.84 -8.15 2.99
C GLU A 27 -12.68 -8.60 4.19
N ASP A 28 -12.78 -9.91 4.45
CA ASP A 28 -13.46 -10.48 5.62
C ASP A 28 -12.74 -10.10 6.93
N TRP A 29 -11.40 -10.11 6.93
CA TRP A 29 -10.60 -9.66 8.08
C TRP A 29 -10.73 -8.16 8.32
N ILE A 30 -10.70 -7.34 7.27
CA ILE A 30 -10.87 -5.88 7.36
C ILE A 30 -12.31 -5.52 7.75
N GLY A 31 -13.28 -6.39 7.44
CA GLY A 31 -14.71 -6.11 7.58
C GLY A 31 -15.24 -5.12 6.54
N ARG A 32 -14.50 -4.92 5.44
CA ARG A 32 -14.83 -3.97 4.36
C ARG A 32 -14.12 -4.36 3.06
N LYS A 33 -14.74 -3.99 1.94
CA LYS A 33 -14.14 -4.12 0.61
C LYS A 33 -12.92 -3.23 0.45
N LEU A 34 -11.86 -3.79 -0.11
CA LEU A 34 -10.65 -3.06 -0.47
C LEU A 34 -10.91 -2.17 -1.69
N PRO A 35 -10.16 -1.05 -1.83
CA PRO A 35 -10.23 -0.20 -3.01
C PRO A 35 -10.02 -1.00 -4.30
N VAL A 36 -10.80 -0.68 -5.33
CA VAL A 36 -10.67 -1.33 -6.65
C VAL A 36 -9.31 -1.05 -7.27
N ASP A 37 -8.80 0.17 -7.11
CA ASP A 37 -7.52 0.57 -7.65
C ASP A 37 -6.32 -0.07 -6.92
N TYR A 38 -6.43 -0.29 -5.60
CA TYR A 38 -5.46 -1.08 -4.86
C TYR A 38 -5.40 -2.53 -5.35
N LYS A 39 -6.56 -3.18 -5.53
CA LYS A 39 -6.60 -4.54 -6.07
C LYS A 39 -6.00 -4.62 -7.47
N ALA A 40 -6.27 -3.62 -8.32
CA ALA A 40 -5.68 -3.52 -9.65
C ALA A 40 -4.16 -3.32 -9.62
N LEU A 41 -3.62 -2.54 -8.66
CA LEU A 41 -2.18 -2.42 -8.44
C LEU A 41 -1.57 -3.79 -8.09
N VAL A 42 -2.13 -4.46 -7.09
CA VAL A 42 -1.60 -5.75 -6.61
C VAL A 42 -1.70 -6.82 -7.69
N ASP A 43 -2.82 -6.91 -8.39
CA ASP A 43 -3.02 -7.87 -9.48
C ASP A 43 -2.08 -7.62 -10.68
N GLY A 44 -1.63 -6.39 -10.90
CA GLY A 44 -0.75 -6.02 -12.02
C GLY A 44 0.75 -6.00 -11.69
N TYR A 45 1.10 -5.70 -10.45
CA TYR A 45 2.47 -5.37 -10.03
C TYR A 45 2.87 -5.98 -8.68
N GLY A 46 1.96 -6.68 -8.00
CA GLY A 46 2.17 -7.20 -6.65
C GLY A 46 3.15 -8.38 -6.54
N ASP A 47 3.58 -8.61 -5.31
CA ASP A 47 4.80 -9.33 -4.93
C ASP A 47 6.03 -8.74 -5.64
N GLY A 48 6.12 -7.42 -5.58
CA GLY A 48 7.12 -6.64 -6.29
C GLY A 48 7.58 -5.42 -5.49
N ILE A 49 8.73 -4.89 -5.91
CA ILE A 49 9.37 -3.71 -5.36
C ILE A 49 9.29 -2.60 -6.40
N LEU A 50 8.62 -1.50 -6.05
CA LEU A 50 8.56 -0.29 -6.86
C LEU A 50 9.65 0.69 -6.43
N TRP A 51 10.20 1.45 -7.39
CA TRP A 51 11.26 2.45 -7.16
C TRP A 51 12.49 1.93 -6.39
N LYS A 52 12.69 0.60 -6.39
CA LYS A 52 13.73 -0.13 -5.62
C LYS A 52 13.58 -0.11 -4.11
N HIS A 53 12.46 0.37 -3.56
CA HIS A 53 12.30 0.49 -2.11
C HIS A 53 10.89 0.25 -1.58
N LEU A 54 9.84 0.41 -2.40
CA LEU A 54 8.47 0.24 -1.95
C LEU A 54 7.99 -1.18 -2.24
N PHE A 55 7.94 -2.03 -1.21
CA PHE A 55 7.43 -3.39 -1.33
C PHE A 55 5.90 -3.41 -1.35
N VAL A 56 5.33 -4.07 -2.35
CA VAL A 56 3.89 -4.28 -2.53
C VAL A 56 3.60 -5.79 -2.47
N PRO A 57 3.00 -6.30 -1.38
CA PRO A 57 2.71 -7.72 -1.23
C PRO A 57 1.56 -8.17 -2.13
N HIS A 58 1.48 -9.48 -2.37
CA HIS A 58 0.39 -10.14 -3.10
C HIS A 58 -0.26 -11.22 -2.24
N PRO A 59 -1.57 -11.50 -2.38
CA PRO A 59 -2.24 -12.54 -1.59
C PRO A 59 -1.59 -13.92 -1.70
N GLU A 60 -0.99 -14.21 -2.84
CA GLU A 60 -0.26 -15.46 -3.14
C GLU A 60 1.26 -15.24 -3.28
N GLY A 61 1.79 -14.11 -2.80
CA GLY A 61 3.21 -13.77 -2.88
C GLY A 61 4.08 -14.51 -1.87
N VAL A 62 5.37 -14.19 -1.84
CA VAL A 62 6.35 -14.77 -0.89
C VAL A 62 5.95 -14.51 0.57
N ASP A 63 5.41 -13.32 0.84
CA ASP A 63 4.75 -13.00 2.11
C ASP A 63 3.26 -12.75 1.82
N PRO A 64 2.37 -13.70 2.19
CA PRO A 64 0.95 -13.61 1.87
C PRO A 64 0.33 -12.32 2.40
N LEU A 65 -0.37 -11.58 1.53
CA LEU A 65 -0.88 -10.25 1.84
C LEU A 65 -1.62 -10.15 3.19
N LEU A 66 -2.52 -11.09 3.49
CA LEU A 66 -3.27 -11.06 4.76
C LEU A 66 -2.34 -11.08 5.98
N LYS A 67 -1.30 -11.92 5.93
CA LYS A 67 -0.33 -12.05 7.02
C LYS A 67 0.48 -10.76 7.15
N PHE A 68 0.99 -10.25 6.03
CA PHE A 68 1.69 -8.96 5.98
C PHE A 68 0.84 -7.84 6.61
N MET A 69 -0.41 -7.69 6.18
CA MET A 69 -1.31 -6.64 6.68
C MET A 69 -1.54 -6.74 8.21
N GLN A 70 -1.70 -7.95 8.73
CA GLN A 70 -1.89 -8.21 10.16
C GLN A 70 -0.64 -7.90 10.99
N GLU A 71 0.53 -8.31 10.50
CA GLU A 71 1.81 -8.08 11.18
C GLU A 71 2.15 -6.59 11.19
N GLU A 72 2.06 -5.92 10.05
CA GLU A 72 2.31 -4.48 9.95
C GLU A 72 1.28 -3.65 10.72
N GLN A 73 0.02 -4.10 10.84
CA GLN A 73 -0.98 -3.36 11.62
C GLN A 73 -0.65 -3.42 13.11
N ARG A 74 -0.26 -4.60 13.61
CA ARG A 74 0.20 -4.79 14.99
C ARG A 74 1.44 -3.94 15.27
N ASP A 75 2.41 -3.95 14.36
CA ASP A 75 3.67 -3.23 14.53
C ASP A 75 3.45 -1.71 14.45
N PHE A 76 2.54 -1.26 13.57
CA PHE A 76 2.04 0.12 13.53
C PHE A 76 1.39 0.53 14.87
N HIS A 77 0.49 -0.29 15.41
CA HIS A 77 -0.14 0.01 16.70
C HIS A 77 0.89 0.16 17.82
N ALA A 78 1.85 -0.77 17.91
CA ALA A 78 2.89 -0.75 18.93
C ALA A 78 3.83 0.47 18.78
N ALA A 79 4.15 0.87 17.54
CA ALA A 79 5.04 2.00 17.30
C ALA A 79 4.37 3.37 17.54
N TYR A 80 3.06 3.47 17.31
CA TYR A 80 2.35 4.74 17.31
C TYR A 80 1.38 4.94 18.49
N GLU A 81 1.15 3.95 19.37
CA GLU A 81 0.20 4.07 20.51
C GLU A 81 0.40 5.30 21.40
N ASN A 82 1.65 5.74 21.59
CA ASN A 82 1.99 6.88 22.46
C ASN A 82 2.29 8.17 21.68
N VAL A 83 2.08 8.18 20.36
CA VAL A 83 2.31 9.36 19.51
C VAL A 83 1.14 10.33 19.69
N ARG A 84 1.44 11.57 20.11
CA ARG A 84 0.40 12.56 20.42
C ARG A 84 -0.30 13.14 19.20
N ASN A 85 0.42 13.24 18.09
CA ASN A 85 0.01 13.98 16.89
C ASN A 85 -0.45 13.07 15.75
N ILE A 86 -1.12 11.97 16.07
CA ILE A 86 -1.77 11.11 15.06
C ILE A 86 -2.96 11.88 14.45
N PRO A 87 -3.07 11.97 13.12
CA PRO A 87 -4.22 12.53 12.43
C PRO A 87 -5.55 11.95 12.94
N THR A 88 -6.58 12.79 13.02
CA THR A 88 -7.88 12.42 13.59
C THR A 88 -8.49 11.23 12.84
N GLU A 89 -8.38 11.21 11.51
CA GLU A 89 -8.90 10.20 10.61
C GLU A 89 -8.29 8.82 10.90
N ILE A 90 -6.98 8.79 11.18
CA ILE A 90 -6.26 7.56 11.58
C ILE A 90 -6.69 7.15 12.98
N ARG A 91 -6.83 8.09 13.91
CA ARG A 91 -7.26 7.81 15.29
C ARG A 91 -8.67 7.24 15.36
N GLU A 92 -9.61 7.80 14.59
CA GLU A 92 -11.00 7.34 14.51
C GLU A 92 -11.14 5.99 13.78
N SER A 93 -10.12 5.63 13.00
CA SER A 93 -10.05 4.37 12.25
C SER A 93 -8.91 3.49 12.71
N TRP A 94 -8.47 3.61 13.97
CA TRP A 94 -7.25 2.99 14.46
C TRP A 94 -7.14 1.49 14.18
N ASP A 95 -8.20 0.72 14.42
CA ASP A 95 -8.24 -0.72 14.17
C ASP A 95 -8.61 -1.09 12.72
N ARG A 96 -8.94 -0.07 11.91
CA ARG A 96 -9.42 -0.22 10.53
C ARG A 96 -8.46 0.34 9.48
N VAL A 97 -7.36 0.98 9.87
CA VAL A 97 -6.29 1.32 8.94
C VAL A 97 -5.56 0.05 8.54
N VAL A 98 -5.27 -0.07 7.25
CA VAL A 98 -4.71 -1.28 6.66
C VAL A 98 -3.38 -0.97 6.01
N PRO A 99 -2.25 -1.49 6.52
CA PRO A 99 -0.98 -1.41 5.82
C PRO A 99 -1.06 -2.11 4.47
N TRP A 100 -0.59 -1.48 3.41
CA TRP A 100 -0.66 -2.06 2.06
C TRP A 100 0.68 -2.12 1.34
N ALA A 101 1.65 -1.34 1.81
CA ALA A 101 3.02 -1.37 1.33
C ALA A 101 3.96 -0.89 2.43
N TYR A 102 5.22 -1.29 2.33
CA TYR A 102 6.27 -0.99 3.30
C TYR A 102 7.53 -0.53 2.57
N HIS A 103 8.19 0.49 3.11
CA HIS A 103 9.48 0.96 2.61
C HIS A 103 10.61 0.13 3.22
N ASP A 104 11.36 -0.56 2.37
CA ASP A 104 12.39 -1.54 2.74
C ASP A 104 13.56 -1.00 3.58
N TRP A 105 14.03 0.23 3.32
CA TRP A 105 15.18 0.82 4.04
C TRP A 105 14.80 1.58 5.32
N ASN A 106 13.74 2.38 5.29
CA ASN A 106 13.44 3.33 6.36
C ASN A 106 12.35 2.82 7.32
N GLY A 107 11.60 1.80 6.87
CA GLY A 107 10.53 1.17 7.59
C GLY A 107 9.23 1.97 7.64
N ASP A 108 9.08 2.97 6.75
CA ASP A 108 7.83 3.70 6.60
C ASP A 108 6.74 2.77 6.08
N VAL A 109 5.52 2.95 6.58
CA VAL A 109 4.38 2.09 6.24
C VAL A 109 3.34 2.92 5.51
N CYS A 110 2.89 2.43 4.35
CA CYS A 110 1.78 3.02 3.62
C CYS A 110 0.48 2.38 4.08
N LEU A 111 -0.49 3.21 4.46
CA LEU A 111 -1.76 2.84 5.05
C LEU A 111 -2.90 3.18 4.09
N LEU A 112 -3.85 2.26 3.94
CA LEU A 112 -5.19 2.54 3.44
C LEU A 112 -6.00 3.02 4.63
N VAL A 113 -6.52 4.25 4.56
CA VAL A 113 -7.34 4.84 5.62
C VAL A 113 -8.80 4.89 5.13
N PRO A 114 -9.73 4.23 5.82
CA PRO A 114 -11.12 4.20 5.37
C PRO A 114 -11.78 5.57 5.55
N GLY A 115 -12.46 6.04 4.51
CA GLY A 115 -13.28 7.25 4.55
C GLY A 115 -14.70 7.01 5.03
N ALA A 116 -15.54 8.05 4.94
CA ALA A 116 -16.94 8.00 5.39
C ALA A 116 -17.81 7.09 4.50
N GLY A 117 -17.57 7.08 3.18
CA GLY A 117 -18.30 6.23 2.24
C GLY A 117 -17.81 4.77 2.23
N PRO A 118 -18.62 3.79 1.77
CA PRO A 118 -18.28 2.36 1.77
C PRO A 118 -17.07 2.01 0.90
N ASP A 119 -16.86 2.76 -0.19
CA ASP A 119 -15.76 2.58 -1.15
C ASP A 119 -14.74 3.71 -1.10
N GLN A 120 -14.83 4.59 -0.11
CA GLN A 120 -13.92 5.72 0.05
C GLN A 120 -12.69 5.29 0.85
N TRP A 121 -11.52 5.56 0.29
CA TRP A 121 -10.22 5.30 0.90
C TRP A 121 -9.26 6.42 0.57
N ASP A 122 -8.46 6.79 1.55
CA ASP A 122 -7.33 7.72 1.43
C ASP A 122 -6.02 6.99 1.74
N ILE A 123 -4.90 7.62 1.42
CA ILE A 123 -3.57 7.09 1.70
C ILE A 123 -2.89 7.93 2.79
N ALA A 124 -2.31 7.25 3.77
CA ALA A 124 -1.36 7.85 4.69
C ALA A 124 -0.01 7.14 4.59
N VAL A 125 1.09 7.88 4.70
CA VAL A 125 2.43 7.32 4.92
C VAL A 125 2.83 7.64 6.35
N ALA A 126 3.05 6.60 7.16
CA ALA A 126 3.48 6.72 8.54
C ALA A 126 5.01 6.65 8.60
N PHE A 127 5.66 7.75 8.97
CA PHE A 127 7.12 7.87 8.98
C PHE A 127 7.72 7.26 10.25
N ARG A 128 8.46 6.15 10.13
CA ARG A 128 8.93 5.37 11.29
C ARG A 128 10.01 6.08 12.10
N GLN A 129 10.91 6.78 11.42
CA GLN A 129 12.07 7.44 12.07
C GLN A 129 11.72 8.80 12.70
N CYS A 130 10.63 9.42 12.26
CA CYS A 130 10.12 10.69 12.78
C CYS A 130 8.60 10.61 12.73
N PRO A 131 7.90 10.31 13.86
CA PRO A 131 6.47 9.96 13.89
C PRO A 131 5.54 11.09 13.42
N GLU A 132 5.53 11.28 12.11
CA GLU A 132 4.72 12.19 11.33
C GLU A 132 3.94 11.36 10.30
N PHE A 133 2.94 11.99 9.71
CA PHE A 133 2.12 11.37 8.69
C PHE A 133 2.07 12.28 7.47
N MET A 134 2.27 11.69 6.29
CA MET A 134 1.91 12.33 5.02
C MET A 134 0.54 11.84 4.61
N TRP A 135 -0.36 12.76 4.25
CA TRP A 135 -1.70 12.45 3.81
C TRP A 135 -1.84 12.67 2.30
N VAL A 136 -2.55 11.77 1.63
CA VAL A 136 -2.96 11.91 0.24
C VAL A 136 -4.42 11.55 0.12
N GLU A 137 -5.23 12.51 -0.33
CA GLU A 137 -6.64 12.28 -0.62
C GLU A 137 -6.79 11.37 -1.84
N GLY A 138 -7.71 10.42 -1.73
CA GLY A 138 -7.92 9.38 -2.73
C GLY A 138 -7.02 8.16 -2.55
N GLY A 139 -7.38 7.09 -3.26
CA GLY A 139 -6.73 5.80 -3.15
C GLY A 139 -5.33 5.74 -3.74
N VAL A 140 -4.86 4.50 -3.93
CA VAL A 140 -3.49 4.20 -4.36
C VAL A 140 -3.14 4.85 -5.70
N THR A 141 -4.09 4.96 -6.64
CA THR A 141 -3.83 5.65 -7.91
C THR A 141 -3.49 7.13 -7.71
N GLY A 142 -4.15 7.81 -6.77
CA GLY A 142 -3.87 9.21 -6.44
C GLY A 142 -2.46 9.37 -5.86
N PHE A 143 -2.09 8.46 -4.95
CA PHE A 143 -0.72 8.38 -4.43
C PHE A 143 0.31 8.16 -5.53
N LEU A 144 0.10 7.21 -6.44
CA LEU A 144 1.03 6.94 -7.54
C LEU A 144 1.15 8.11 -8.52
N ARG A 145 0.07 8.83 -8.82
CA ARG A 145 0.11 10.07 -9.65
C ARG A 145 1.03 11.11 -9.03
N LEU A 146 0.91 11.31 -7.73
CA LEU A 146 1.72 12.24 -6.98
C LEU A 146 3.22 11.88 -7.04
N LEU A 147 3.57 10.59 -7.04
CA LEU A 147 4.96 10.14 -7.20
C LEU A 147 5.47 10.29 -8.64
N VAL A 148 4.66 9.92 -9.63
CA VAL A 148 5.10 9.84 -11.05
C VAL A 148 4.95 11.17 -11.78
N GLU A 149 3.76 11.77 -11.73
CA GLU A 149 3.42 12.97 -12.50
C GLU A 149 3.96 14.23 -11.81
N GLU A 150 3.89 14.30 -10.48
CA GLU A 150 4.36 15.46 -9.70
C GLU A 150 5.80 15.30 -9.15
N SER A 151 6.40 14.12 -9.28
CA SER A 151 7.73 13.81 -8.69
C SER A 151 7.80 14.12 -7.18
N ARG A 152 6.68 13.99 -6.46
CA ARG A 152 6.54 14.39 -5.06
C ARG A 152 6.66 13.19 -4.11
N PHE A 153 7.87 12.73 -3.85
CA PHE A 153 8.07 11.58 -2.97
C PHE A 153 7.88 11.92 -1.48
N PRO A 154 7.44 10.97 -0.63
CA PRO A 154 7.45 11.13 0.81
C PRO A 154 8.84 11.53 1.31
N ARG A 155 8.88 12.29 2.40
CA ARG A 155 10.12 12.85 2.93
C ARG A 155 11.12 11.74 3.25
N GLY A 156 12.33 11.88 2.73
CA GLY A 156 13.42 10.92 2.98
C GLY A 156 13.42 9.70 2.06
N TRP A 157 12.40 9.55 1.21
CA TRP A 157 12.41 8.53 0.17
C TRP A 157 13.36 8.95 -0.96
N PRO A 158 14.12 8.01 -1.54
CA PRO A 158 14.99 8.31 -2.66
C PRO A 158 14.15 8.60 -3.91
N VAL A 159 14.50 9.67 -4.64
CA VAL A 159 13.91 9.93 -5.97
C VAL A 159 14.69 9.09 -6.97
N THR A 160 14.05 8.05 -7.49
CA THR A 160 14.61 7.14 -8.50
C THR A 160 13.65 7.02 -9.67
N ASP A 161 14.18 6.64 -10.84
CA ASP A 161 13.31 6.23 -11.94
C ASP A 161 12.46 5.05 -11.50
N LEU A 162 11.21 5.01 -11.98
CA LEU A 162 10.35 3.88 -11.71
C LEU A 162 10.99 2.61 -12.27
N GLN A 163 11.33 1.72 -11.35
CA GLN A 163 11.72 0.36 -11.66
C GLN A 163 10.82 -0.56 -10.88
N TRP A 164 10.10 -1.41 -11.61
CA TRP A 164 9.46 -2.57 -11.03
C TRP A 164 10.46 -3.73 -11.00
N GLN A 165 10.53 -4.42 -9.87
CA GLN A 165 11.31 -5.64 -9.71
C GLN A 165 10.44 -6.67 -9.00
N SER A 166 10.45 -7.92 -9.47
CA SER A 166 9.81 -8.99 -8.71
C SER A 166 10.53 -9.19 -7.37
N MET A 167 9.78 -9.57 -6.34
CA MET A 167 10.40 -10.10 -5.14
C MET A 167 11.28 -11.31 -5.46
N PRO A 168 12.46 -11.44 -4.81
CA PRO A 168 13.22 -12.68 -4.82
C PRO A 168 12.34 -13.85 -4.36
N ASP A 169 12.46 -14.98 -5.03
CA ASP A 169 11.71 -16.21 -4.73
C ASP A 169 10.17 -16.07 -4.82
N SER A 170 9.67 -15.03 -5.49
CA SER A 170 8.24 -14.88 -5.73
C SER A 170 7.67 -16.09 -6.48
N PRO A 171 6.60 -16.73 -5.98
CA PRO A 171 5.96 -17.86 -6.67
C PRO A 171 5.13 -17.43 -7.88
N LEU A 172 5.11 -16.13 -8.20
CA LEU A 172 4.24 -15.52 -9.21
C LEU A 172 4.95 -15.24 -10.54
N VAL A 173 6.23 -15.64 -10.68
CA VAL A 173 7.05 -15.46 -11.90
C VAL A 173 7.54 -16.79 -12.46
#